data_AF-A0A7S7Z332-F1
#
_entry.id   AF-A0A7S7Z332-F1
#
_cell.length_a   1.000
_cell.length_b   1.000
_cell.length_c   1.000
_cell.angle_alpha   90.00
_cell.angle_beta   90.00
_cell.angle_gamma   90.00
#
_symmetry.space_group_name_H-M   'P 1'
#
loop_
_entity.id
_entity.type
_entity.pdbx_description
1 polymer ?
#
loop_
_entity_poly.entity_id
_entity_poly.type
_entity_poly.pdbx_seq_one_letter_code
_entity_poly.pdbx_strand_id
1 'polypeptide(L)'
;MELKPGDVVMLKSGGHPITVVEIDEDKVECLWMGTDGDLFRETLPLVALESTEIDPEDDEEEDDEDEDDDEEEEDEDDDGDRKKKRKAA
;
A
#
# COMPACT_ATOMS: atom_id res chain seq x y z
N MET A 1 4.34 -15.34 -21.14
CA MET A 1 5.54 -14.65 -21.62
C MET A 1 6.74 -15.50 -21.27
N GLU A 2 7.75 -15.54 -22.13
CA GLU A 2 9.04 -16.17 -21.81
C GLU A 2 9.89 -15.09 -21.13
N LEU A 3 10.34 -15.34 -19.89
CA LEU A 3 11.18 -14.39 -19.16
C LEU A 3 12.58 -14.37 -19.78
N LYS A 4 13.23 -13.22 -19.73
CA LYS A 4 14.64 -13.07 -20.10
C LYS A 4 15.43 -12.30 -19.03
N PRO A 5 16.75 -12.47 -18.96
CA PRO A 5 17.62 -11.61 -18.16
C PRO A 5 17.36 -10.13 -18.46
N GLY A 6 17.24 -9.34 -17.40
CA GLY A 6 16.91 -7.92 -17.43
C GLY A 6 15.41 -7.60 -17.35
N ASP A 7 14.53 -8.60 -17.42
CA ASP A 7 13.11 -8.37 -17.15
C ASP A 7 12.88 -8.02 -15.68
N VAL A 8 11.91 -7.14 -15.45
CA VAL A 8 11.40 -6.86 -14.11
C VAL A 8 10.17 -7.74 -13.88
N VAL A 9 10.17 -8.43 -12.76
CA VAL A 9 9.12 -9.37 -12.36
C VAL A 9 8.71 -9.07 -10.92
N MET A 10 7.57 -9.61 -10.52
CA MET A 10 7.12 -9.57 -9.13
C MET A 10 6.75 -10.98 -8.69
N LEU A 11 6.84 -11.23 -7.37
CA LEU A 11 6.23 -12.42 -6.80
C LEU A 11 4.72 -12.36 -6.95
N LYS A 12 4.08 -13.50 -7.23
CA LYS A 12 2.61 -13.61 -7.29
C LYS A 12 1.91 -13.31 -5.97
N SER A 13 2.65 -13.33 -4.86
CA SER A 13 2.18 -12.86 -3.56
C SER A 13 2.16 -11.33 -3.43
N GLY A 14 2.60 -10.59 -4.45
CA GLY A 14 2.94 -9.17 -4.40
C GLY A 14 4.33 -8.93 -3.81
N GLY A 15 4.69 -7.65 -3.64
CA GLY A 15 5.93 -7.23 -2.99
C GLY A 15 6.76 -6.27 -3.85
N HIS A 16 8.07 -6.24 -3.60
CA HIS A 16 8.97 -5.38 -4.36
C HIS A 16 9.20 -5.94 -5.77
N PRO A 17 9.30 -5.06 -6.78
CA PRO A 17 9.74 -5.48 -8.10
C PRO A 17 11.19 -5.96 -8.06
N ILE A 18 11.46 -7.08 -8.71
CA ILE A 18 12.77 -7.73 -8.72
C ILE A 18 13.24 -7.94 -10.16
N THR A 19 14.54 -7.82 -10.40
CA THR A 19 15.13 -7.95 -11.73
C THR A 19 15.66 -9.36 -11.94
N VAL A 20 15.34 -9.95 -13.09
CA VAL A 20 15.86 -11.26 -13.50
C VAL A 20 17.33 -11.14 -13.92
N VAL A 21 18.21 -11.90 -13.28
CA VAL A 21 19.65 -11.96 -13.58
C VAL A 21 19.96 -13.11 -14.52
N GLU A 22 19.44 -14.30 -14.23
CA GLU A 22 19.66 -15.53 -14.98
C GLU A 22 18.45 -16.46 -14.88
N ILE A 23 18.25 -17.31 -15.89
CA ILE A 23 17.17 -18.29 -15.93
C ILE A 23 17.79 -19.66 -16.23
N ASP A 24 17.56 -20.61 -15.34
CA ASP A 24 17.98 -22.01 -15.45
C ASP A 24 16.76 -22.93 -15.23
N GLU A 25 16.21 -23.42 -16.34
CA GLU A 25 15.00 -24.26 -16.35
C GLU A 25 13.83 -23.63 -15.58
N ASP A 26 13.50 -24.16 -14.40
CA ASP A 26 12.41 -23.71 -13.53
C ASP A 26 12.87 -22.75 -12.42
N LYS A 27 14.15 -22.37 -12.42
CA LYS A 27 14.77 -21.52 -11.40
C LYS A 27 15.23 -20.22 -12.03
N VAL A 28 14.91 -19.13 -11.36
CA VAL A 28 15.23 -17.79 -11.82
C VAL A 28 16.03 -17.10 -10.73
N GLU A 29 17.24 -16.69 -11.05
CA GLU A 29 18.03 -15.88 -10.15
C GLU A 29 17.61 -14.42 -10.30
N CYS A 30 17.17 -13.82 -9.19
CA CYS A 30 16.67 -12.47 -9.14
C CYS A 30 17.53 -11.60 -8.23
N LEU A 31 17.53 -10.29 -8.49
CA LEU A 31 18.20 -9.29 -7.69
C LEU A 31 17.29 -8.08 -7.48
N TRP A 32 17.29 -7.54 -6.26
CA TRP A 32 16.48 -6.37 -5.90
C TRP A 32 17.09 -5.61 -4.73
N MET A 33 16.67 -4.35 -4.55
CA MET A 33 16.98 -3.56 -3.37
C MET A 33 15.84 -3.70 -2.35
N GLY A 34 16.19 -3.96 -1.10
CA GLY A 34 15.25 -3.86 0.01
C GLY A 34 14.98 -2.40 0.39
N THR A 35 14.01 -2.20 1.27
CA THR A 35 13.57 -0.90 1.78
C THR A 35 14.70 -0.08 2.41
N ASP A 36 15.65 -0.75 3.07
CA ASP A 36 16.77 -0.11 3.74
C ASP A 36 17.99 0.13 2.81
N GLY A 37 17.84 -0.16 1.51
CA GLY A 37 18.91 -0.03 0.51
C GLY A 37 19.86 -1.23 0.42
N ASP A 38 19.56 -2.31 1.15
CA ASP A 38 20.31 -3.57 1.06
C ASP A 38 20.06 -4.26 -0.28
N LEU A 39 21.12 -4.81 -0.88
CA LEU A 39 21.04 -5.56 -2.13
C LEU A 39 20.83 -7.06 -1.86
N PHE A 40 19.71 -7.59 -2.31
CA PHE A 40 19.36 -9.00 -2.20
C PHE A 40 19.52 -9.72 -3.53
N ARG A 41 19.92 -10.99 -3.45
CA ARG A 41 20.01 -11.90 -4.60
C ARG A 41 19.52 -13.27 -4.15
N GLU A 42 18.50 -13.79 -4.83
CA GLU A 42 17.88 -15.07 -4.48
C GLU A 42 17.42 -15.83 -5.72
N THR A 43 17.48 -17.17 -5.64
CA THR A 43 16.94 -18.06 -6.67
C THR A 43 15.50 -18.41 -6.33
N LEU A 44 14.57 -17.95 -7.16
CA LEU A 44 13.14 -18.15 -7.01
C LEU A 44 12.61 -19.12 -8.07
N PRO A 45 11.58 -19.90 -7.76
CA PRO A 45 10.98 -20.78 -8.76
C PRO A 45 10.18 -19.96 -9.77
N LEU A 46 10.30 -20.28 -11.06
CA LEU A 46 9.62 -19.61 -12.17
C LEU A 46 8.11 -19.48 -11.94
N VAL A 47 7.49 -20.51 -11.35
CA VAL A 47 6.05 -20.54 -11.07
C VAL A 47 5.60 -19.47 -10.07
N ALA A 48 6.49 -18.95 -9.23
CA ALA A 48 6.19 -17.92 -8.25
C ALA A 48 6.29 -16.50 -8.82
N LEU A 49 6.81 -16.34 -10.04
CA LEU A 49 7.05 -15.05 -10.67
C LEU A 49 5.95 -14.69 -11.66
N GLU A 50 5.68 -13.40 -11.77
CA GLU A 50 4.81 -12.78 -12.75
C GLU A 50 5.54 -11.61 -13.42
N SER A 51 5.43 -11.50 -14.74
CA SER A 51 6.00 -10.39 -15.50
C SER A 51 5.23 -9.12 -15.15
N THR A 52 5.94 -8.09 -14.69
CA THR A 52 5.38 -6.77 -14.45
C THR A 52 5.98 -5.78 -15.45
N GLU A 53 5.13 -5.09 -16.20
CA GLU A 53 5.54 -3.98 -17.05
C GLU A 53 5.54 -2.74 -16.17
N ILE A 54 6.69 -2.44 -15.58
CA ILE A 54 6.88 -1.17 -14.87
C ILE A 54 7.25 -0.15 -15.91
N ASP A 55 6.33 0.77 -16.19
CA ASP A 55 6.63 1.92 -17.00
C ASP A 55 7.41 2.92 -16.12
N PRO A 56 8.66 3.27 -16.47
CA PRO A 56 9.47 4.18 -15.67
C PRO A 56 8.92 5.62 -15.65
N GLU A 57 7.87 5.92 -16.41
CA GLU A 57 7.15 7.21 -16.40
C GLU A 57 5.91 7.17 -15.49
N ASP A 58 5.51 6.00 -14.96
CA ASP A 58 4.35 5.76 -14.09
C ASP A 58 4.77 5.71 -12.60
N ASP A 59 5.62 6.66 -12.18
CA ASP A 59 6.06 6.89 -10.80
C ASP A 59 5.20 7.99 -10.16
N GLU A 60 3.87 7.94 -10.38
CA GLU A 60 2.90 8.84 -9.73
C GLU A 60 2.32 8.11 -8.51
N GLU A 61 2.93 8.35 -7.34
CA GLU A 61 2.47 7.86 -6.04
C GLU A 61 1.02 8.33 -5.76
N GLU A 62 0.04 7.44 -5.96
CA GLU A 62 -1.31 7.61 -5.38
C GLU A 62 -1.29 7.25 -3.89
N ASP A 63 -0.77 8.17 -3.08
CA ASP A 63 -0.96 8.20 -1.62
C ASP A 63 -2.19 9.09 -1.32
N ASP A 64 -3.38 8.53 -1.51
CA ASP A 64 -4.65 9.15 -1.07
C ASP A 64 -4.85 8.85 0.43
N GLU A 65 -4.10 9.57 1.28
CA GLU A 65 -4.41 9.71 2.71
C GLU A 65 -5.60 10.68 2.87
N ASP A 66 -6.83 10.16 2.69
CA ASP A 66 -8.07 10.82 3.12
C ASP A 66 -8.16 10.86 4.66
N GLU A 67 -7.42 11.78 5.30
CA GLU A 67 -7.71 12.27 6.66
C GLU A 67 -8.75 13.40 6.57
N ASP A 68 -10.04 13.04 6.54
CA ASP A 68 -11.12 14.01 6.79
C ASP A 68 -11.45 14.03 8.29
N ASP A 69 -10.92 15.08 8.91
CA ASP A 69 -11.08 15.54 10.28
C ASP A 69 -12.46 16.18 10.48
N ASP A 70 -13.44 15.40 10.94
CA ASP A 70 -14.76 15.92 11.37
C ASP A 70 -14.76 16.17 12.89
N GLU A 71 -14.03 17.20 13.32
CA GLU A 71 -14.22 17.88 14.61
C GLU A 71 -15.40 18.87 14.51
N GLU A 72 -16.64 18.43 14.78
CA GLU A 72 -17.73 19.35 15.12
C GLU A 72 -18.05 19.30 16.63
N GLU A 73 -17.35 20.16 17.37
CA GLU A 73 -17.73 20.62 18.70
C GLU A 73 -18.86 21.66 18.58
N GLU A 74 -20.10 21.29 18.90
CA GLU A 74 -21.18 22.26 19.17
C GLU A 74 -21.42 22.36 20.68
N ASP A 75 -20.72 23.32 21.30
CA ASP A 75 -20.97 23.82 22.64
C ASP A 75 -21.82 25.11 22.61
N GLU A 76 -22.82 25.11 23.51
CA GLU A 76 -23.37 26.23 24.29
C GLU A 76 -24.55 27.12 23.80
N ASP A 77 -25.26 27.60 24.84
CA ASP A 77 -26.30 28.64 24.94
C ASP A 77 -27.78 28.24 24.67
N ASP A 78 -28.79 28.61 25.46
CA ASP A 78 -28.93 29.53 26.59
C ASP A 78 -30.31 29.33 27.27
N ASP A 79 -30.38 29.86 28.48
CA ASP A 79 -31.35 29.85 29.57
C ASP A 79 -32.77 30.40 29.25
N GLY A 80 -33.82 29.80 29.85
CA GLY A 80 -35.16 30.41 30.04
C GLY A 80 -36.32 29.44 29.76
N ASP A 81 -37.30 29.18 30.61
CA ASP A 81 -38.04 30.09 31.46
C ASP A 81 -38.70 29.38 32.67
N ARG A 82 -38.98 30.21 33.65
CA ARG A 82 -39.34 29.94 35.04
C ARG A 82 -40.82 29.58 35.23
N LYS A 83 -41.04 28.64 36.17
CA LYS A 83 -42.10 28.65 37.22
C LYS A 83 -43.58 28.55 36.78
N LYS A 84 -44.26 27.53 37.33
CA LYS A 84 -45.48 27.60 38.20
C LYS A 84 -46.05 26.17 38.32
N LYS A 85 -46.56 25.65 39.43
CA LYS A 85 -46.66 26.02 40.85
C LYS A 85 -47.15 24.75 41.56
N ARG A 86 -46.63 24.52 42.78
CA ARG A 86 -47.17 23.57 43.77
C ARG A 86 -48.61 23.92 44.14
N LYS A 87 -49.49 22.93 44.36
CA LYS A 87 -50.17 22.75 45.66
C LYS A 87 -51.06 21.49 45.72
N ALA A 88 -50.86 20.75 46.80
CA ALA A 88 -51.79 19.81 47.39
C ALA A 88 -52.99 20.54 48.01
N ALA A 89 -54.16 19.88 47.98
CA ALA A 89 -55.24 19.98 48.95
C ALA A 89 -56.04 18.67 48.89
#